data_AF-A0A958CQU6-F1
#
_entry.id   AF-A0A958CQU6-F1
#
_cell.length_a   1.000
_cell.length_b   1.000
_cell.length_c   1.000
_cell.angle_alpha   90.00
_cell.angle_beta   90.00
_cell.angle_gamma   90.00
#
_symmetry.space_group_name_H-M   'P 1'
#
loop_
_entity.id
_entity.type
_entity.pdbx_description
1 polymer ?
#
loop_
_entity_poly.entity_id
_entity_poly.type
_entity_poly.pdbx_seq_one_letter_code
_entity_poly.pdbx_strand_id
1 'polypeptide(L)'
;SLADAGFDVFNFTHEVDIAIAKEAMGHRVALMGNVPPLHIAVRQPPEVVAEFAQASLDRGGPGGGMILSVGGGVSPDTPAASIDAMLAVAEAWQPPQPGQPVGDWDELLERYKISNTGRRTRDRQRRDRRG
;
A
#
# COMPACT_ATOMS: atom_id res chain seq x y z
N SER A 1 13.07 -15.55 11.08
CA SER A 1 11.99 -14.90 10.32
C SER A 1 12.55 -13.69 9.60
N LEU A 2 11.90 -13.18 8.53
CA LEU A 2 12.24 -11.87 7.95
C LEU A 2 12.19 -10.76 9.01
N ALA A 3 11.31 -10.92 10.01
CA ALA A 3 11.19 -10.07 11.19
C ALA A 3 12.38 -10.15 12.17
N ASP A 4 13.23 -11.17 12.07
CA ASP A 4 14.39 -11.36 12.95
C ASP A 4 15.70 -10.89 12.29
N ALA A 5 15.62 -10.36 11.05
CA ALA A 5 16.78 -9.95 10.27
C ALA A 5 17.30 -8.54 10.62
N GLY A 6 16.71 -7.87 11.62
CA GLY A 6 17.22 -6.61 12.17
C GLY A 6 17.06 -5.38 11.27
N PHE A 7 16.06 -5.37 10.38
CA PHE A 7 15.75 -4.20 9.54
C PHE A 7 14.70 -3.30 10.22
N ASP A 8 14.97 -2.00 10.29
CA ASP A 8 14.06 -1.01 10.89
C ASP A 8 12.90 -0.61 9.95
N VAL A 9 13.09 -0.77 8.63
CA VAL A 9 12.14 -0.40 7.59
C VAL A 9 12.03 -1.51 6.55
N PHE A 10 10.81 -1.96 6.26
CA PHE A 10 10.54 -2.95 5.21
C PHE A 10 9.77 -2.32 4.05
N ASN A 11 10.46 -2.13 2.92
CA ASN A 11 9.89 -1.63 1.67
C ASN A 11 9.39 -2.81 0.83
N PHE A 12 8.09 -2.84 0.54
CA PHE A 12 7.48 -3.89 -0.28
C PHE A 12 6.66 -3.30 -1.44
N THR A 13 6.45 -4.11 -2.48
CA THR A 13 5.70 -3.74 -3.69
C THR A 13 4.18 -3.87 -3.49
N HIS A 14 3.41 -3.20 -4.34
CA HIS A 14 1.93 -3.13 -4.36
C HIS A 14 1.14 -4.46 -4.41
N GLU A 15 1.81 -5.61 -4.49
CA GLU A 15 1.17 -6.92 -4.62
C GLU A 15 0.69 -7.51 -3.27
N VAL A 16 1.05 -6.89 -2.14
CA VAL A 16 0.72 -7.37 -0.78
C VAL A 16 -0.17 -6.37 -0.06
N ASP A 17 -1.24 -6.86 0.59
CA ASP A 17 -2.08 -6.01 1.46
C ASP A 17 -1.28 -5.59 2.69
N ILE A 18 -1.25 -4.28 2.95
CA ILE A 18 -0.49 -3.68 4.05
C ILE A 18 -0.98 -4.15 5.43
N ALA A 19 -2.27 -4.48 5.59
CA ALA A 19 -2.82 -4.99 6.83
C ALA A 19 -2.28 -6.40 7.14
N ILE A 20 -2.16 -7.25 6.11
CA ILE A 20 -1.58 -8.59 6.22
C ILE A 20 -0.07 -8.50 6.53
N ALA A 21 0.63 -7.57 5.88
CA ALA A 21 2.04 -7.33 6.18
C ALA A 21 2.23 -6.83 7.63
N LYS A 22 1.34 -5.96 8.11
CA LYS A 22 1.36 -5.43 9.49
C LYS A 22 1.11 -6.51 10.53
N GLU A 23 0.11 -7.35 10.31
CA GLU A 23 -0.21 -8.45 11.21
C GLU A 23 0.92 -9.50 11.28
N ALA A 24 1.61 -9.75 10.15
CA ALA A 24 2.74 -10.67 10.08
C ALA A 24 4.05 -10.12 10.70
N MET A 25 4.26 -8.80 10.68
CA MET A 25 5.50 -8.15 11.18
C MET A 25 5.37 -7.66 12.64
N GLY A 26 4.16 -7.39 13.12
CA GLY A 26 3.90 -6.84 14.46
C GLY A 26 4.45 -5.42 14.64
N HIS A 27 4.55 -4.94 15.89
CA HIS A 27 5.09 -3.60 16.24
C HIS A 27 6.61 -3.43 16.05
N ARG A 28 7.28 -4.37 15.37
CA ARG A 28 8.75 -4.46 15.34
C ARG A 28 9.40 -3.82 14.11
N VAL A 29 8.63 -3.50 13.06
CA VAL A 29 9.15 -2.98 11.78
C VAL A 29 8.18 -1.94 11.20
N ALA A 30 8.68 -0.81 10.71
CA ALA A 30 7.87 0.17 9.98
C ALA A 30 7.58 -0.32 8.55
N LEU A 31 6.32 -0.29 8.13
CA LEU A 31 5.88 -0.59 6.76
C LEU A 31 6.06 0.64 5.89
N MET A 32 6.70 0.49 4.73
CA MET A 32 6.85 1.58 3.76
C MET A 32 6.10 1.24 2.47
N GLY A 33 5.09 2.05 2.11
CA GLY A 33 4.26 1.84 0.93
C GLY A 33 2.74 1.98 1.18
N ASN A 34 1.86 1.75 0.20
CA ASN A 34 2.23 1.65 -1.21
C ASN A 34 1.27 2.43 -2.11
N VAL A 35 1.80 3.49 -2.71
CA VAL A 35 1.25 4.02 -3.96
C VAL A 35 1.94 3.28 -5.12
N PRO A 36 1.21 2.70 -6.09
CA PRO A 36 1.83 2.03 -7.24
C PRO A 36 2.68 3.01 -8.07
N PRO A 37 4.00 2.79 -8.19
CA PRO A 37 4.92 3.82 -8.68
C PRO A 37 4.67 4.20 -10.14
N LEU A 38 4.64 3.23 -11.06
CA LEU A 38 4.45 3.51 -12.48
C LEU A 38 2.98 3.74 -12.84
N HIS A 39 2.08 2.86 -12.40
CA HIS A 39 0.68 2.88 -12.83
C HIS A 39 -0.11 4.03 -12.23
N ILE A 40 0.23 4.48 -11.01
CA ILE A 40 -0.45 5.57 -10.31
C ILE A 40 0.46 6.79 -10.25
N ALA A 41 1.59 6.74 -9.54
CA ALA A 41 2.37 7.94 -9.25
C ALA A 41 2.92 8.65 -10.51
N VAL A 42 3.27 7.90 -11.57
CA VAL A 42 3.73 8.49 -12.84
C VAL A 42 2.59 8.78 -13.82
N ARG A 43 1.59 7.90 -13.90
CA ARG A 43 0.65 7.86 -15.03
C ARG A 43 -0.74 8.43 -14.75
N GLN A 44 -1.07 8.72 -13.50
CA GLN A 44 -2.39 9.24 -13.14
C GLN A 44 -2.33 10.69 -12.66
N PRO A 45 -3.46 11.41 -12.71
CA PRO A 45 -3.59 12.73 -12.11
C PRO A 45 -3.32 12.72 -10.59
N PRO A 46 -2.85 13.83 -10.00
CA PRO A 46 -2.55 13.95 -8.57
C PRO A 46 -3.72 13.56 -7.65
N GLU A 47 -4.97 13.77 -8.08
CA GLU A 47 -6.17 13.42 -7.32
C GLU A 47 -6.29 11.91 -7.13
N VAL A 48 -5.90 11.13 -8.14
CA VAL A 48 -5.86 9.67 -8.05
C VAL A 48 -4.71 9.23 -7.14
N VAL A 49 -3.57 9.91 -7.24
CA VAL A 49 -2.42 9.63 -6.34
C VAL A 49 -2.82 9.86 -4.87
N ALA A 50 -3.57 10.94 -4.60
CA ALA A 50 -4.12 11.23 -3.28
C ALA A 50 -5.08 10.13 -2.80
N GLU A 51 -5.95 9.61 -3.67
CA GLU A 51 -6.86 8.50 -3.32
C GLU A 51 -6.09 7.24 -2.88
N PHE A 52 -5.04 6.87 -3.61
CA PHE A 52 -4.18 5.73 -3.25
C PHE A 52 -3.37 6.00 -1.97
N ALA A 53 -2.91 7.23 -1.76
CA ALA A 53 -2.21 7.62 -0.54
C ALA A 53 -3.12 7.53 0.69
N GLN A 54 -4.34 8.04 0.59
CA GLN A 54 -5.35 8.01 1.65
C GLN A 54 -5.70 6.56 2.00
N ALA A 55 -6.00 5.74 0.99
CA ALA A 55 -6.32 4.33 1.21
C ALA A 55 -5.14 3.53 1.79
N SER A 56 -3.90 3.89 1.44
CA SER A 56 -2.70 3.30 2.06
C SER A 56 -2.63 3.64 3.55
N LEU A 57 -2.79 4.92 3.90
CA LEU A 57 -2.74 5.39 5.29
C LEU A 57 -3.89 4.85 6.13
N ASP A 58 -5.11 4.81 5.61
CA ASP A 58 -6.28 4.31 6.34
C ASP A 58 -6.13 2.85 6.75
N ARG A 59 -5.43 2.06 5.93
CA ARG A 59 -5.23 0.62 6.16
C ARG A 59 -3.97 0.32 6.95
N GLY A 60 -2.88 1.04 6.69
CA GLY A 60 -1.57 0.77 7.29
C GLY A 60 -1.19 1.71 8.44
N GLY A 61 -1.78 2.89 8.52
CA GLY A 61 -1.46 3.94 9.48
C GLY A 61 -1.99 3.71 10.90
N PRO A 62 -3.20 3.18 11.14
CA PRO A 62 -3.73 2.98 12.49
C PRO A 62 -2.80 2.15 13.37
N GLY A 63 -2.46 2.64 14.56
CA GLY A 63 -1.49 1.99 15.45
C GLY A 63 -0.01 2.27 15.13
N GLY A 64 0.27 3.21 14.21
CA GLY A 64 1.62 3.67 13.88
C GLY A 64 2.44 2.66 13.07
N GLY A 65 3.71 2.97 12.86
CA GLY A 65 4.64 2.08 12.14
C GLY A 65 4.40 2.01 10.63
N MET A 66 3.91 3.09 10.02
CA MET A 66 3.80 3.21 8.57
C MET A 66 4.48 4.49 8.09
N ILE A 67 5.24 4.36 7.01
CA ILE A 67 5.80 5.46 6.22
C ILE A 67 5.07 5.44 4.89
N LEU A 68 4.27 6.48 4.61
CA LEU A 68 3.66 6.63 3.29
C LEU A 68 4.78 6.78 2.24
N SER A 69 4.74 5.93 1.22
CA SER A 69 5.70 5.98 0.11
C SER A 69 5.13 5.28 -1.13
N VAL A 70 5.83 5.44 -2.23
CA VAL A 70 5.63 4.61 -3.43
C VAL A 70 6.27 3.24 -3.24
N GLY A 71 5.63 2.18 -3.74
CA GLY A 71 6.16 0.81 -3.59
C GLY A 71 7.43 0.58 -4.41
N GLY A 72 8.48 0.01 -3.80
CA GLY A 72 9.71 -0.39 -4.52
C GLY A 72 10.64 0.76 -4.96
N GLY A 73 10.25 2.02 -4.75
CA GLY A 73 11.03 3.22 -5.07
C GLY A 73 10.32 4.19 -6.02
N VAL A 74 10.78 5.45 -6.05
CA VAL A 74 10.27 6.48 -6.97
C VAL A 74 10.77 6.17 -8.38
N SER A 75 9.84 5.99 -9.32
CA SER A 75 10.18 5.82 -10.73
C SER A 75 10.80 7.10 -11.29
N PRO A 76 11.75 6.99 -12.24
CA PRO A 76 12.11 8.11 -13.10
C PRO A 76 10.85 8.77 -13.67
N ASP A 77 10.87 10.09 -13.78
CA ASP A 77 9.76 10.91 -14.29
C ASP A 77 8.49 10.95 -13.43
N THR A 78 8.57 10.57 -12.15
CA THR A 78 7.46 10.82 -11.20
C THR A 78 7.23 12.33 -11.10
N PRO A 79 6.04 12.85 -11.49
CA PRO A 79 5.76 14.28 -11.42
C PRO A 79 5.82 14.81 -9.99
N ALA A 80 6.34 16.02 -9.80
CA ALA A 80 6.36 16.68 -8.49
C ALA A 80 4.96 16.77 -7.86
N ALA A 81 3.94 17.07 -8.68
CA ALA A 81 2.55 17.14 -8.26
C ALA A 81 2.02 15.82 -7.65
N SER A 82 2.55 14.67 -8.07
CA SER A 82 2.19 13.38 -7.47
C SER A 82 2.76 13.26 -6.05
N ILE A 83 3.98 13.75 -5.83
CA ILE A 83 4.60 13.78 -4.50
C ILE A 83 3.89 14.80 -3.61
N ASP A 84 3.56 15.98 -4.14
CA ASP A 84 2.83 17.03 -3.42
C ASP A 84 1.46 16.53 -2.97
N ALA A 85 0.75 15.76 -3.81
CA ALA A 85 -0.52 15.14 -3.44
C ALA A 85 -0.38 14.13 -2.30
N MET A 86 0.66 13.29 -2.33
CA MET A 86 0.95 12.36 -1.23
C MET A 86 1.26 13.09 0.08
N LEU A 87 2.05 14.17 0.00
CA LEU A 87 2.40 14.98 1.15
C LEU A 87 1.17 15.65 1.76
N ALA A 88 0.33 16.28 0.94
CA ALA A 88 -0.90 16.93 1.40
C ALA A 88 -1.83 15.93 2.11
N VAL A 89 -1.95 14.71 1.58
CA VAL A 89 -2.70 13.64 2.25
C VAL A 89 -2.07 13.26 3.58
N ALA A 90 -0.76 13.05 3.64
CA ALA A 90 -0.07 12.70 4.88
C ALA A 90 -0.22 13.78 5.97
N GLU A 91 -0.18 15.06 5.61
CA GLU A 91 -0.36 16.18 6.53
C GLU A 91 -1.79 16.29 7.07
N ALA A 92 -2.78 16.01 6.22
CA ALA A 92 -4.19 16.08 6.58
C ALA A 92 -4.71 14.79 7.26
N TRP A 93 -3.98 13.69 7.14
CA TRP A 93 -4.47 12.37 7.51
C TRP A 93 -4.72 12.23 9.02
N GLN A 94 -5.85 11.62 9.34
CA GLN A 94 -6.23 11.23 10.68
C GLN A 94 -6.66 9.76 10.64
N PRO A 95 -6.33 8.96 11.67
CA PRO A 95 -6.72 7.56 11.68
C PRO A 95 -8.25 7.41 11.64
N PRO A 96 -8.78 6.49 10.83
CA PRO A 96 -10.21 6.20 10.80
C PRO A 96 -10.71 5.78 12.19
N GLN A 97 -11.93 6.17 12.52
CA GLN A 97 -12.59 5.79 13.77
C GLN A 97 -12.86 4.28 13.79
N PRO A 98 -12.93 3.63 14.96
CA PRO A 98 -13.31 2.22 15.06
C PRO A 98 -14.65 1.95 14.35
N GLY A 99 -14.65 1.02 13.40
CA GLY A 99 -15.85 0.67 12.62
C GLY A 99 -16.17 1.62 11.45
N GLN A 100 -15.37 2.66 11.22
CA GLN A 100 -15.47 3.48 10.02
C GLN A 100 -15.03 2.66 8.80
N PRO A 101 -15.83 2.62 7.71
CA PRO A 101 -15.40 2.01 6.46
C PRO A 101 -14.18 2.75 5.90
N VAL A 102 -13.16 2.01 5.49
CA VAL A 102 -12.02 2.52 4.74
C VAL A 102 -12.15 2.11 3.28
N GLY A 103 -11.55 2.87 2.35
CA GLY A 103 -11.62 2.59 0.92
C GLY A 103 -11.21 1.16 0.56
N ASP A 104 -11.95 0.54 -0.36
CA ASP A 104 -11.67 -0.81 -0.84
C ASP A 104 -10.45 -0.79 -1.78
N TRP A 105 -9.36 -1.41 -1.32
CA TRP A 105 -8.12 -1.47 -2.07
C TRP A 105 -8.25 -2.30 -3.35
N ASP A 106 -9.06 -3.37 -3.33
CA ASP A 106 -9.25 -4.21 -4.50
C ASP A 106 -10.10 -3.49 -5.56
N GLU A 107 -11.10 -2.73 -5.12
CA GLU A 107 -11.86 -1.85 -6.00
C GLU A 107 -10.97 -0.79 -6.66
N LEU A 108 -10.06 -0.17 -5.89
CA LEU A 108 -9.09 0.79 -6.44
C LEU A 108 -8.17 0.16 -7.48
N LEU A 109 -7.60 -1.01 -7.17
CA LEU A 109 -6.75 -1.73 -8.12
C LEU A 109 -7.53 -2.12 -9.39
N GLU A 110 -8.77 -2.55 -9.26
CA GLU A 110 -9.64 -2.90 -10.39
C GLU A 110 -9.99 -1.67 -11.24
N ARG A 111 -10.39 -0.57 -10.60
CA ARG A 111 -10.74 0.71 -11.24
C ARG A 111 -9.62 1.22 -12.13
N TYR A 112 -8.38 1.10 -11.67
CA TYR A 112 -7.18 1.53 -12.40
C TYR A 112 -6.46 0.40 -13.14
N LYS A 113 -7.09 -0.78 -13.27
CA LYS A 113 -6.61 -1.93 -14.03
C LYS A 113 -5.19 -2.37 -13.65
N ILE A 114 -4.86 -2.30 -12.38
CA ILE A 114 -3.57 -2.70 -11.84
C ILE A 114 -3.60 -4.22 -11.61
N SER A 115 -2.95 -4.97 -12.49
CA SER A 115 -2.94 -6.43 -12.42
C SER A 115 -2.12 -6.92 -11.23
N ASN A 116 -2.77 -7.50 -10.22
CA ASN A 116 -2.10 -8.16 -9.11
C ASN A 116 -1.69 -9.59 -9.51
N THR A 117 -0.57 -9.71 -10.22
CA THR A 117 -0.06 -10.99 -10.75
C THR A 117 0.27 -12.00 -9.64
N GLY A 118 0.49 -11.53 -8.41
CA GLY A 118 0.78 -12.36 -7.22
C GLY A 118 -0.41 -13.04 -6.51
N ARG A 119 -1.68 -12.77 -6.87
CA ARG A 119 -2.84 -13.45 -6.23
C ARG A 119 -3.32 -14.72 -6.96
N ARG A 120 -3.18 -14.80 -8.29
CA ARG A 120 -3.65 -15.97 -9.08
C ARG A 120 -2.97 -17.28 -8.68
N THR A 121 -1.77 -17.22 -8.10
CA THR A 121 -1.02 -18.40 -7.62
C THR A 121 -1.54 -18.93 -6.28
N ARG A 122 -2.07 -18.06 -5.40
CA ARG A 122 -2.59 -18.48 -4.08
C ARG A 122 -3.99 -19.11 -4.15
N ASP A 123 -4.84 -18.66 -5.07
CA ASP A 123 -6.16 -19.27 -5.27
C ASP A 123 -6.09 -20.63 -5.97
N ARG A 124 -5.09 -20.85 -6.85
CA ARG A 124 -4.80 -22.19 -7.40
C ARG A 124 -4.33 -23.15 -6.31
N GLN A 125 -3.41 -22.73 -5.44
CA GLN A 125 -2.88 -23.58 -4.37
C GLN A 125 -3.92 -23.91 -3.28
N ARG A 126 -4.95 -23.09 -3.08
CA ARG A 126 -6.06 -23.40 -2.15
C ARG A 126 -7.07 -24.40 -2.73
N ARG A 127 -7.26 -24.44 -4.06
CA ARG A 127 -8.11 -25.44 -4.72
C ARG A 127 -7.45 -26.82 -4.77
N ASP A 128 -6.14 -26.89 -5.00
CA ASP A 128 -5.40 -28.18 -5.04
C ASP A 128 -5.21 -28.85 -3.68
N ARG A 129 -5.56 -28.19 -2.56
CA ARG A 129 -5.52 -28.76 -1.21
C ARG A 129 -6.90 -29.21 -0.67
N ARG A 130 -7.95 -29.08 -1.48
CA ARG A 130 -9.31 -29.57 -1.18
C ARG A 130 -9.84 -30.55 -2.25
N GLY A 131 -8.95 -31.06 -3.11
CA GLY A 131 -9.22 -32.12 -4.06
C GLY A 131 -8.54 -33.41 -3.64
#